data_AF-A0A523KIN7-F1
#
_entry.id   AF-A0A523KIN7-F1
#
_cell.length_a   1.000
_cell.length_b   1.000
_cell.length_c   1.000
_cell.angle_alpha   90.00
_cell.angle_beta   90.00
_cell.angle_gamma   90.00
#
_symmetry.space_group_name_H-M   'P 1'
#
loop_
_entity.id
_entity.type
_entity.pdbx_description
1 polymer ?
#
loop_
_entity_poly.entity_id
_entity_poly.type
_entity_poly.pdbx_seq_one_letter_code
_entity_poly.pdbx_strand_id
1 'polypeptide(L)'
;MRDDAQMTEFTFKELLAPLSMDQFFRDHYERQPVHIPGNAEKSGRIFSWDELNGLIDMTTLWSERSVNLVLDGQPLDPRSFCEPGALREGGPTLRPVPQRLSELLAQGATLVLNLMERLTPGVAAVAEAIGMVTGGQTVCNVYCSWDRQQAFSSHFDNTDVFVLQIEGHKRWRIYEGRFENPMDNSTYTFDALPSEHHEQAKGKLLVEIEMEPGDVLYIPCGQYHDACASGDAS
;
A
#
# COMPACT_ATOMS: atom_id res chain seq x y z
N MET A 1 20.09 -31.15 11.66
CA MET A 1 18.65 -30.89 11.73
C MET A 1 18.44 -29.51 11.13
N ARG A 2 17.78 -29.45 9.98
CA ARG A 2 17.27 -28.18 9.47
C ARG A 2 15.95 -27.98 10.20
N ASP A 3 15.85 -26.93 11.00
CA ASP A 3 14.55 -26.48 11.49
C ASP A 3 13.70 -26.20 10.25
N ASP A 4 12.54 -26.85 10.18
CA ASP A 4 11.50 -26.53 9.24
C ASP A 4 11.23 -25.03 9.37
N ALA A 5 11.59 -24.27 8.33
CA ALA A 5 11.07 -22.93 8.17
C ALA A 5 9.55 -23.09 8.11
N GLN A 6 8.88 -22.86 9.24
CA GLN A 6 7.44 -22.68 9.29
C GLN A 6 7.15 -21.54 8.33
N MET A 7 6.71 -21.90 7.11
CA MET A 7 5.97 -20.99 6.26
C MET A 7 4.89 -20.40 7.16
N THR A 8 4.94 -19.10 7.38
CA THR A 8 3.91 -18.38 8.12
C THR A 8 2.61 -18.59 7.35
N GLU A 9 1.82 -19.59 7.72
CA GLU A 9 0.57 -19.87 7.05
C GLU A 9 -0.39 -18.74 7.47
N PHE A 10 -0.68 -17.84 6.54
CA PHE A 10 -1.65 -16.76 6.71
C PHE A 10 -2.75 -16.97 5.68
N THR A 11 -3.97 -17.20 6.15
CA THR A 11 -5.09 -17.54 5.28
C THR A 11 -5.94 -16.31 4.95
N PHE A 12 -6.62 -16.33 3.80
CA PHE A 12 -7.56 -15.27 3.45
C PHE A 12 -8.70 -15.14 4.47
N LYS A 13 -9.08 -16.25 5.13
CA LYS A 13 -10.04 -16.24 6.23
C LYS A 13 -9.52 -15.46 7.45
N GLU A 14 -8.25 -15.63 7.82
CA GLU A 14 -7.64 -14.86 8.91
C GLU A 14 -7.51 -13.38 8.56
N LEU A 15 -7.21 -13.07 7.29
CA LEU A 15 -7.19 -11.69 6.80
C LEU A 15 -8.51 -10.99 7.09
N LEU A 16 -9.61 -11.60 6.66
CA LEU A 16 -10.95 -11.03 6.73
C LEU A 16 -11.61 -11.14 8.11
N ALA A 17 -11.08 -11.97 9.03
CA ALA A 17 -11.69 -12.11 10.35
C ALA A 17 -11.80 -10.74 11.06
N PRO A 18 -12.96 -10.40 11.66
CA PRO A 18 -14.10 -11.30 11.96
C PRO A 18 -15.15 -11.45 10.84
N LEU A 19 -15.02 -10.76 9.70
CA LEU A 19 -15.90 -10.91 8.54
C LEU A 19 -15.70 -12.29 7.90
N SER A 20 -16.79 -13.01 7.63
CA SER A 20 -16.68 -14.29 6.92
C SER A 20 -16.42 -14.09 5.43
N MET A 21 -15.71 -15.03 4.81
CA MET A 21 -15.50 -15.03 3.36
C MET A 21 -16.82 -14.99 2.57
N ASP A 22 -17.84 -15.74 3.01
CA ASP A 22 -19.13 -15.77 2.33
C ASP A 22 -19.83 -14.39 2.36
N GLN A 23 -19.72 -13.67 3.48
CA GLN A 23 -20.22 -12.29 3.57
C GLN A 23 -19.40 -11.36 2.67
N PHE A 24 -18.07 -11.48 2.70
CA PHE A 24 -17.20 -10.66 1.87
C PHE A 24 -17.53 -10.77 0.38
N PHE A 25 -17.60 -11.99 -0.17
CA PHE A 25 -17.88 -12.18 -1.61
C PHE A 25 -19.31 -11.84 -2.00
N ARG A 26 -20.29 -12.06 -1.12
CA ARG A 26 -21.68 -11.75 -1.41
C ARG A 26 -21.94 -10.24 -1.38
N ASP A 27 -21.40 -9.56 -0.38
CA ASP A 27 -21.84 -8.22 0.00
C ASP A 27 -20.82 -7.13 -0.36
N HIS A 28 -19.53 -7.45 -0.54
CA HIS A 28 -18.46 -6.44 -0.67
C HIS A 28 -17.61 -6.57 -1.93
N TYR A 29 -17.12 -7.77 -2.25
CA TYR A 29 -16.20 -7.99 -3.39
C TYR A 29 -16.81 -7.44 -4.69
N GLU A 30 -16.04 -6.58 -5.37
CA GLU A 30 -16.35 -5.79 -6.58
C GLU A 30 -17.54 -4.81 -6.44
N ARG A 31 -18.12 -4.69 -5.25
CA ARG A 31 -19.37 -3.96 -5.00
C ARG A 31 -19.16 -2.69 -4.19
N GLN A 32 -18.67 -2.83 -2.96
CA GLN A 32 -18.57 -1.71 -2.01
C GLN A 32 -17.41 -1.88 -1.04
N PRO A 33 -16.85 -0.78 -0.53
CA PRO A 33 -15.79 -0.81 0.47
C PRO A 33 -16.23 -1.52 1.75
N VAL A 34 -15.26 -2.07 2.49
CA VAL A 34 -15.48 -2.56 3.86
C VAL A 34 -14.25 -2.40 4.71
N HIS A 35 -14.44 -1.82 5.89
CA HIS A 35 -13.46 -1.82 6.98
C HIS A 35 -13.70 -3.03 7.87
N ILE A 36 -12.63 -3.77 8.14
CA ILE A 36 -12.61 -4.99 8.93
C ILE A 36 -11.63 -4.74 10.08
N PRO A 37 -12.12 -4.63 11.33
CA PRO A 37 -11.24 -4.38 12.46
C PRO A 37 -10.32 -5.57 12.72
N GLY A 38 -9.09 -5.30 13.12
CA GLY A 38 -8.09 -6.30 13.46
C GLY A 38 -7.39 -6.05 14.79
N ASN A 39 -6.15 -6.53 14.90
CA ASN A 39 -5.31 -6.32 16.07
C ASN A 39 -3.82 -6.39 15.71
N ALA A 40 -2.96 -5.91 16.61
CA ALA A 40 -1.51 -5.87 16.41
C ALA A 40 -0.86 -7.26 16.22
N GLU A 41 -1.48 -8.34 16.73
CA GLU A 41 -1.00 -9.70 16.46
C GLU A 41 -1.17 -10.07 14.98
N LYS A 42 -2.29 -9.65 14.36
CA LYS A 42 -2.53 -9.84 12.94
C LYS A 42 -1.49 -9.07 12.11
N SER A 43 -1.28 -7.77 12.37
CA SER A 43 -0.29 -6.99 11.59
C SER A 43 1.13 -7.48 11.78
N GLY A 44 1.53 -7.84 13.01
CA GLY A 44 2.88 -8.34 13.31
C GLY A 44 3.23 -9.68 12.67
N ARG A 45 2.25 -10.46 12.21
CA ARG A 45 2.48 -11.67 11.39
C ARG A 45 2.77 -11.37 9.92
N ILE A 46 2.45 -10.16 9.46
CA ILE A 46 2.48 -9.76 8.05
C ILE A 46 3.76 -8.98 7.75
N PHE A 47 4.01 -7.94 8.53
CA PHE A 47 5.15 -7.05 8.34
C PHE A 47 5.45 -6.25 9.61
N SER A 48 6.64 -5.64 9.68
CA SER A 48 7.09 -4.87 10.85
C SER A 48 8.06 -3.76 10.48
N TRP A 49 8.23 -2.79 11.39
CA TRP A 49 9.26 -1.76 11.27
C TRP A 49 10.68 -2.33 11.11
N ASP A 50 11.00 -3.40 11.85
CA ASP A 50 12.32 -4.03 11.78
C ASP A 50 12.58 -4.65 10.40
N GLU A 51 11.57 -5.30 9.80
CA GLU A 51 11.66 -5.80 8.44
C GLU A 51 11.79 -4.67 7.41
N LEU A 52 11.06 -3.56 7.59
CA LEU A 52 11.19 -2.38 6.74
C LEU A 52 12.62 -1.84 6.74
N ASN A 53 13.21 -1.62 7.92
CA ASN A 53 14.58 -1.12 8.03
C ASN A 53 15.58 -2.12 7.45
N GLY A 54 15.43 -3.41 7.79
CA GLY A 54 16.31 -4.45 7.27
C GLY A 54 16.27 -4.52 5.75
N LEU A 55 15.11 -4.33 5.13
CA LEU A 55 14.95 -4.30 3.68
C LEU A 55 15.55 -3.04 3.07
N ILE A 56 15.31 -1.84 3.64
CA ILE A 56 15.88 -0.58 3.14
C ILE A 56 17.43 -0.65 3.13
N ASP A 57 18.02 -1.29 4.13
CA ASP A 57 19.48 -1.50 4.22
C ASP A 57 20.02 -2.49 3.19
N MET A 58 19.19 -3.36 2.62
CA MET A 58 19.54 -4.21 1.47
C MET A 58 19.54 -3.41 0.17
N THR A 59 20.35 -2.34 0.11
CA THR A 59 20.35 -1.33 -0.97
C THR A 59 20.46 -1.89 -2.39
N THR A 60 21.04 -3.07 -2.58
CA THR A 60 21.09 -3.73 -3.90
C THR A 60 19.73 -4.25 -4.40
N LEU A 61 18.75 -4.43 -3.53
CA LEU A 61 17.37 -4.79 -3.92
C LEU A 61 16.66 -3.67 -4.64
N TRP A 62 17.11 -2.43 -4.44
CA TRP A 62 16.36 -1.24 -4.77
C TRP A 62 16.96 -0.45 -5.93
N SER A 63 16.08 0.25 -6.64
CA SER A 63 16.36 1.20 -7.71
C SER A 63 15.43 2.40 -7.60
N GLU A 64 15.64 3.41 -8.45
CA GLU A 64 14.73 4.54 -8.62
C GLU A 64 13.32 4.17 -9.09
N ARG A 65 13.10 2.91 -9.50
CA ARG A 65 11.79 2.42 -9.97
C ARG A 65 10.99 1.75 -8.85
N SER A 66 11.69 1.15 -7.89
CA SER A 66 11.09 0.38 -6.79
C SER A 66 10.95 1.19 -5.51
N VAL A 67 11.66 2.32 -5.40
CA VAL A 67 11.61 3.22 -4.23
C VAL A 67 11.27 4.63 -4.69
N ASN A 68 10.17 5.17 -4.18
CA ASN A 68 9.73 6.54 -4.46
C ASN A 68 9.55 7.32 -3.16
N LEU A 69 9.73 8.65 -3.25
CA LEU A 69 9.39 9.58 -2.19
C LEU A 69 8.44 10.65 -2.73
N VAL A 70 7.40 10.96 -1.95
CA VAL A 70 6.44 12.02 -2.25
C VAL A 70 6.47 13.03 -1.10
N LEU A 71 6.64 14.32 -1.42
CA LEU A 71 6.62 15.40 -0.43
C LEU A 71 5.68 16.50 -0.94
N ASP A 72 4.79 16.98 -0.07
CA ASP A 72 3.77 17.99 -0.42
C ASP A 72 2.95 17.62 -1.68
N GLY A 73 2.62 16.33 -1.82
CA GLY A 73 1.87 15.79 -2.97
C GLY A 73 2.65 15.74 -4.29
N GLN A 74 3.97 15.94 -4.26
CA GLN A 74 4.83 15.90 -5.45
C GLN A 74 5.89 14.79 -5.35
N PRO A 75 6.07 13.97 -6.40
CA PRO A 75 7.16 13.00 -6.42
C PRO A 75 8.51 13.71 -6.47
N LEU A 76 9.45 13.27 -5.63
CA LEU A 76 10.82 13.81 -5.60
C LEU A 76 11.67 13.20 -6.74
N ASP A 77 12.58 14.00 -7.31
CA ASP A 77 13.58 13.49 -8.27
C ASP A 77 14.45 12.43 -7.56
N PRO A 78 14.55 11.20 -8.09
CA PRO A 78 15.39 10.15 -7.51
C PRO A 78 16.84 10.57 -7.24
N ARG A 79 17.40 11.53 -7.98
CA ARG A 79 18.76 12.05 -7.73
C ARG A 79 18.90 12.75 -6.38
N SER A 80 17.80 13.17 -5.76
CA SER A 80 17.82 13.76 -4.42
C SER A 80 18.07 12.73 -3.32
N PHE A 81 17.70 11.47 -3.52
CA PHE A 81 17.80 10.41 -2.50
C PHE A 81 18.57 9.16 -2.94
N CYS A 82 18.95 9.06 -4.22
CA CYS A 82 19.74 7.97 -4.77
C CYS A 82 21.14 8.42 -5.22
N GLU A 83 22.02 7.44 -5.45
CA GLU A 83 23.34 7.62 -6.06
C GLU A 83 23.58 6.62 -7.22
N PRO A 84 24.51 6.88 -8.14
CA PRO A 84 24.83 5.93 -9.20
C PRO A 84 25.24 4.56 -8.64
N GLY A 85 24.58 3.51 -9.11
CA GLY A 85 24.83 2.13 -8.71
C GLY A 85 24.56 1.14 -9.84
N ALA A 86 24.46 -0.14 -9.47
CA ALA A 86 24.11 -1.21 -10.39
C ALA A 86 22.95 -2.06 -9.84
N LEU A 87 22.09 -2.54 -10.76
CA LEU A 87 21.06 -3.53 -10.47
C LEU A 87 21.70 -4.88 -10.11
N ARG A 88 20.94 -5.77 -9.46
CA ARG A 88 21.41 -7.13 -9.13
C ARG A 88 21.71 -7.94 -10.38
N GLU A 89 20.89 -7.76 -11.41
CA GLU A 89 21.05 -8.42 -12.72
C GLU A 89 22.13 -7.76 -13.59
N GLY A 90 22.73 -6.67 -13.09
CA GLY A 90 23.70 -5.84 -13.83
C GLY A 90 23.05 -4.68 -14.58
N GLY A 91 23.90 -3.73 -15.00
CA GLY A 91 23.47 -2.49 -15.65
C GLY A 91 23.33 -1.31 -14.68
N PRO A 92 23.40 -0.06 -15.18
CA PRO A 92 23.35 1.14 -14.36
C PRO A 92 21.95 1.41 -13.80
N THR A 93 21.88 1.96 -12.60
CA THR A 93 20.66 2.42 -11.92
C THR A 93 21.02 3.53 -10.94
N LEU A 94 20.01 4.18 -10.35
CA LEU A 94 20.18 5.00 -9.17
C LEU A 94 19.73 4.21 -7.94
N ARG A 95 20.68 3.94 -7.05
CA ARG A 95 20.48 3.17 -5.82
C ARG A 95 20.07 4.11 -4.68
N PRO A 96 18.97 3.84 -3.96
CA PRO A 96 18.60 4.63 -2.79
C PRO A 96 19.68 4.61 -1.70
N VAL A 97 19.88 5.76 -1.06
CA VAL A 97 20.79 5.92 0.07
C VAL A 97 19.95 5.99 1.35
N PRO A 98 19.99 4.96 2.24
CA PRO A 98 19.13 4.89 3.43
C PRO A 98 19.13 6.15 4.29
N GLN A 99 20.30 6.77 4.46
CA GLN A 99 20.43 8.02 5.20
C GLN A 99 19.59 9.16 4.58
N ARG A 100 19.62 9.33 3.25
CA ARG A 100 18.85 10.38 2.56
C ARG A 100 17.36 10.10 2.60
N LEU A 101 16.95 8.83 2.53
CA LEU A 101 15.56 8.43 2.72
C LEU A 101 15.08 8.85 4.12
N SER A 102 15.82 8.48 5.17
CA SER A 102 15.49 8.84 6.55
C SER A 102 15.41 10.36 6.77
N GLU A 103 16.35 11.12 6.19
CA GLU A 103 16.36 12.59 6.28
C GLU A 103 15.12 13.22 5.61
N LEU A 104 14.67 12.70 4.47
CA LEU A 104 13.48 13.21 3.77
C LEU A 104 12.18 12.77 4.46
N LEU A 105 12.15 11.56 5.01
CA LEU A 105 11.04 11.08 5.82
C LEU A 105 10.84 11.95 7.07
N ALA A 106 11.93 12.33 7.73
CA ALA A 106 11.91 13.29 8.84
C ALA A 106 11.46 14.71 8.43
N GLN A 107 11.45 15.03 7.14
CA GLN A 107 10.90 16.28 6.59
C GLN A 107 9.42 16.16 6.20
N GLY A 108 8.79 15.01 6.44
CA GLY A 108 7.38 14.75 6.11
C GLY A 108 7.16 14.10 4.75
N ALA A 109 8.22 13.63 4.08
CA ALA A 109 8.04 12.84 2.86
C ALA A 109 7.36 11.50 3.18
N THR A 110 6.64 10.96 2.21
CA THR A 110 6.08 9.61 2.23
C THR A 110 6.95 8.70 1.38
N LEU A 111 7.47 7.64 1.98
CA LEU A 111 8.20 6.56 1.31
C LEU A 111 7.20 5.56 0.73
N VAL A 112 7.45 5.17 -0.52
CA VAL A 112 6.75 4.10 -1.21
C VAL A 112 7.76 3.05 -1.65
N LEU A 113 7.62 1.82 -1.14
CA LEU A 113 8.35 0.65 -1.61
C LEU A 113 7.40 -0.19 -2.47
N ASN A 114 7.74 -0.35 -3.74
CA ASN A 114 6.93 -1.12 -4.69
C ASN A 114 7.41 -2.57 -4.79
N LEU A 115 6.52 -3.45 -5.23
CA LEU A 115 6.81 -4.86 -5.54
C LEU A 115 7.26 -5.68 -4.31
N MET A 116 6.54 -5.50 -3.21
CA MET A 116 6.80 -6.11 -1.90
C MET A 116 6.31 -7.56 -1.78
N GLU A 117 5.49 -8.05 -2.71
CA GLU A 117 4.74 -9.32 -2.63
C GLU A 117 5.62 -10.58 -2.51
N ARG A 118 6.95 -10.46 -2.63
CA ARG A 118 7.90 -11.57 -2.51
C ARG A 118 9.12 -11.27 -1.62
N LEU A 119 9.13 -10.11 -0.95
CA LEU A 119 10.33 -9.66 -0.22
C LEU A 119 10.35 -10.10 1.25
N THR A 120 9.19 -10.38 1.86
CA THR A 120 9.11 -11.00 3.18
C THR A 120 8.13 -12.16 3.21
N PRO A 121 8.29 -13.14 4.13
CA PRO A 121 7.37 -14.27 4.23
C PRO A 121 5.92 -13.85 4.53
N GLY A 122 5.71 -12.88 5.42
CA GLY A 122 4.37 -12.45 5.83
C GLY A 122 3.62 -11.74 4.70
N VAL A 123 4.28 -10.81 3.99
CA VAL A 123 3.68 -10.12 2.84
C VAL A 123 3.41 -11.11 1.70
N ALA A 124 4.33 -12.06 1.45
CA ALA A 124 4.12 -13.10 0.45
C ALA A 124 2.93 -14.01 0.77
N ALA A 125 2.78 -14.42 2.03
CA ALA A 125 1.65 -15.25 2.45
C ALA A 125 0.31 -14.54 2.26
N VAL A 126 0.22 -13.23 2.57
CA VAL A 126 -0.97 -12.41 2.31
C VAL A 126 -1.25 -12.31 0.81
N ALA A 127 -0.24 -12.00 0.01
CA ALA A 127 -0.39 -11.86 -1.44
C ALA A 127 -0.85 -13.16 -2.09
N GLU A 128 -0.28 -14.30 -1.69
CA GLU A 128 -0.68 -15.63 -2.15
C GLU A 128 -2.11 -15.97 -1.72
N ALA A 129 -2.47 -15.70 -0.47
CA ALA A 129 -3.82 -15.95 0.05
C ALA A 129 -4.89 -15.16 -0.71
N ILE A 130 -4.63 -13.89 -1.02
CA ILE A 130 -5.54 -13.07 -1.84
C ILE A 130 -5.62 -13.64 -3.26
N GLY A 131 -4.47 -13.82 -3.93
CA GLY A 131 -4.43 -14.29 -5.32
C GLY A 131 -5.05 -15.67 -5.52
N MET A 132 -4.90 -16.59 -4.56
CA MET A 132 -5.51 -17.92 -4.61
C MET A 132 -7.05 -17.87 -4.59
N VAL A 133 -7.64 -16.93 -3.86
CA VAL A 133 -9.10 -16.84 -3.72
C VAL A 133 -9.74 -15.98 -4.81
N THR A 134 -9.08 -14.89 -5.22
CA THR A 134 -9.59 -14.01 -6.28
C THR A 134 -9.26 -14.49 -7.68
N GLY A 135 -8.22 -15.34 -7.83
CA GLY A 135 -7.67 -15.74 -9.12
C GLY A 135 -6.89 -14.63 -9.85
N GLY A 136 -6.71 -13.48 -9.20
CA GLY A 136 -5.99 -12.33 -9.74
C GLY A 136 -4.49 -12.36 -9.43
N GLN A 137 -3.71 -11.59 -10.21
CA GLN A 137 -2.33 -11.29 -9.85
C GLN A 137 -2.34 -10.26 -8.71
N THR A 138 -1.62 -10.55 -7.62
CA THR A 138 -1.44 -9.63 -6.50
C THR A 138 -0.08 -8.96 -6.57
N VAL A 139 -0.06 -7.63 -6.38
CA VAL A 139 1.13 -6.81 -6.23
C VAL A 139 0.99 -6.05 -4.92
N CYS A 140 2.08 -5.92 -4.16
CA CYS A 140 2.05 -5.24 -2.87
C CYS A 140 2.98 -4.03 -2.86
N ASN A 141 2.51 -2.94 -2.26
CA ASN A 141 3.33 -1.76 -2.00
C ASN A 141 3.28 -1.45 -0.50
N VAL A 142 4.37 -0.93 0.04
CA VAL A 142 4.44 -0.41 1.42
C VAL A 142 4.53 1.10 1.37
N TYR A 143 3.67 1.76 2.16
CA TYR A 143 3.65 3.20 2.32
C TYR A 143 4.04 3.53 3.75
N CYS A 144 5.02 4.41 3.93
CA CYS A 144 5.48 4.85 5.24
C CYS A 144 5.53 6.38 5.27
N SER A 145 4.80 6.98 6.19
CA SER A 145 4.61 8.44 6.28
C SER A 145 4.54 8.90 7.73
N TRP A 146 4.99 10.12 7.98
CA TRP A 146 4.91 10.80 9.26
C TRP A 146 3.97 12.00 9.16
N ASP A 147 3.45 12.41 10.32
CA ASP A 147 2.66 13.62 10.49
C ASP A 147 1.40 13.66 9.62
N ARG A 148 0.55 14.66 9.81
CA ARG A 148 -0.75 14.78 9.14
C ARG A 148 -0.68 15.24 7.69
N GLN A 149 0.36 14.82 6.96
CA GLN A 149 0.55 15.17 5.57
C GLN A 149 -0.10 14.13 4.66
N GLN A 150 -0.94 14.63 3.75
CA GLN A 150 -1.57 13.82 2.72
C GLN A 150 -0.60 13.68 1.55
N ALA A 151 -0.13 12.45 1.30
CA ALA A 151 0.79 12.15 0.21
C ALA A 151 0.13 12.22 -1.18
N PHE A 152 -1.13 11.81 -1.27
CA PHE A 152 -1.86 11.69 -2.53
C PHE A 152 -3.22 12.36 -2.43
N SER A 153 -3.56 13.19 -3.42
CA SER A 153 -4.91 13.75 -3.60
C SER A 153 -5.95 12.63 -3.79
N SER A 154 -7.25 12.97 -3.68
CA SER A 154 -8.32 12.00 -3.94
C SER A 154 -8.19 11.38 -5.33
N HIS A 155 -8.31 10.05 -5.39
CA HIS A 155 -8.10 9.26 -6.60
C HIS A 155 -8.87 7.94 -6.56
N PHE A 156 -8.80 7.19 -7.65
CA PHE A 156 -9.25 5.79 -7.71
C PHE A 156 -8.14 4.92 -8.29
N ASP A 157 -8.16 3.64 -7.95
CA ASP A 157 -7.32 2.62 -8.56
C ASP A 157 -8.11 1.83 -9.61
N ASN A 158 -7.41 1.34 -10.62
CA ASN A 158 -7.96 0.44 -11.62
C ASN A 158 -7.96 -1.04 -11.19
N THR A 159 -7.63 -1.32 -9.92
CA THR A 159 -7.63 -2.65 -9.33
C THR A 159 -8.36 -2.64 -8.00
N ASP A 160 -8.77 -3.82 -7.54
CA ASP A 160 -9.24 -4.01 -6.17
C ASP A 160 -8.09 -3.88 -5.17
N VAL A 161 -8.29 -3.08 -4.13
CA VAL A 161 -7.25 -2.77 -3.15
C VAL A 161 -7.61 -3.37 -1.79
N PHE A 162 -6.64 -4.06 -1.19
CA PHE A 162 -6.65 -4.42 0.21
C PHE A 162 -5.59 -3.59 0.91
N VAL A 163 -6.01 -2.67 1.78
CA VAL A 163 -5.14 -1.89 2.66
C VAL A 163 -5.03 -2.65 3.98
N LEU A 164 -3.80 -2.84 4.46
CA LEU A 164 -3.51 -3.44 5.75
C LEU A 164 -2.71 -2.44 6.58
N GLN A 165 -3.25 -2.00 7.72
CA GLN A 165 -2.52 -1.06 8.58
C GLN A 165 -1.53 -1.85 9.45
N ILE A 166 -0.24 -1.58 9.28
CA ILE A 166 0.83 -2.33 9.97
C ILE A 166 1.21 -1.68 11.29
N GLU A 167 1.51 -0.37 11.27
CA GLU A 167 1.89 0.43 12.44
C GLU A 167 1.20 1.79 12.42
N GLY A 168 1.08 2.45 13.57
CA GLY A 168 0.47 3.78 13.67
C GLY A 168 -0.99 3.84 13.24
N HIS A 169 -1.46 5.05 12.91
CA HIS A 169 -2.84 5.31 12.53
C HIS A 169 -2.94 6.07 11.21
N LYS A 170 -3.92 5.69 10.38
CA LYS A 170 -4.17 6.35 9.10
C LYS A 170 -5.66 6.61 8.91
N ARG A 171 -5.99 7.85 8.60
CA ARG A 171 -7.35 8.27 8.26
C ARG A 171 -7.60 8.08 6.78
N TRP A 172 -8.55 7.22 6.46
CA TRP A 172 -9.03 6.96 5.11
C TRP A 172 -10.38 7.62 4.90
N ARG A 173 -10.52 8.33 3.78
CA ARG A 173 -11.78 8.91 3.32
C ARG A 173 -12.17 8.23 2.04
N ILE A 174 -13.36 7.63 2.02
CA ILE A 174 -13.94 7.00 0.84
C ILE A 174 -15.12 7.85 0.39
N TYR A 175 -15.27 8.04 -0.92
CA TYR A 175 -16.29 8.93 -1.49
C TYR A 175 -17.34 8.15 -2.28
N GLU A 176 -18.53 8.72 -2.48
CA GLU A 176 -19.65 8.08 -3.18
C GLU A 176 -19.34 7.79 -4.66
N GLY A 177 -18.50 8.60 -5.29
CA GLY A 177 -18.10 8.46 -6.69
C GLY A 177 -17.31 7.18 -6.94
N ARG A 178 -17.59 6.55 -8.08
CA ARG A 178 -16.86 5.39 -8.59
C ARG A 178 -16.65 5.55 -10.09
N PHE A 179 -15.41 5.44 -10.54
CA PHE A 179 -15.09 5.40 -11.96
C PHE A 179 -15.51 4.06 -12.56
N GLU A 180 -16.36 4.08 -13.58
CA GLU A 180 -16.87 2.86 -14.21
C GLU A 180 -15.83 2.25 -15.18
N ASN A 181 -15.65 0.92 -15.11
CA ASN A 181 -14.79 0.13 -16.00
C ASN A 181 -13.36 0.70 -16.22
N PRO A 182 -12.59 0.98 -15.15
CA PRO A 182 -11.25 1.54 -15.30
C PRO A 182 -10.28 0.59 -16.05
N MET A 183 -10.54 -0.72 -16.05
CA MET A 183 -9.74 -1.73 -16.75
C MET A 183 -9.88 -1.70 -18.28
N ASP A 184 -11.04 -1.31 -18.81
CA ASP A 184 -11.28 -1.26 -20.27
C ASP A 184 -10.60 -0.06 -20.94
N ASN A 185 -10.10 0.86 -20.12
CA ASN A 185 -9.62 2.16 -20.56
C ASN A 185 -8.13 2.27 -20.21
N SER A 186 -7.30 1.51 -20.94
CA SER A 186 -5.84 1.35 -20.71
C SER A 186 -5.00 2.65 -20.64
N THR A 187 -5.59 3.79 -20.99
CA THR A 187 -5.03 5.13 -20.85
C THR A 187 -5.25 5.78 -19.47
N TYR A 188 -6.09 5.21 -18.60
CA TYR A 188 -6.45 5.78 -17.31
C TYR A 188 -5.55 5.21 -16.20
N THR A 189 -4.42 5.85 -15.99
CA THR A 189 -3.67 5.77 -14.72
C THR A 189 -4.05 6.98 -13.86
N PHE A 190 -3.79 6.96 -12.55
CA PHE A 190 -4.07 8.07 -11.63
C PHE A 190 -3.65 9.45 -12.19
N ASP A 191 -2.50 9.52 -12.85
CA ASP A 191 -1.91 10.73 -13.44
C ASP A 191 -2.47 11.12 -14.81
N ALA A 192 -3.34 10.30 -15.41
CA ALA A 192 -3.91 10.58 -16.73
C ALA A 192 -4.97 11.70 -16.69
N LEU A 193 -5.51 12.00 -15.50
CA LEU A 193 -6.56 12.99 -15.30
C LEU A 193 -6.08 14.07 -14.32
N PRO A 194 -6.39 15.35 -14.58
CA PRO A 194 -6.01 16.44 -13.68
C PRO A 194 -6.74 16.31 -12.34
N SER A 195 -6.13 16.76 -11.25
CA SER A 195 -6.73 16.70 -9.90
C SER A 195 -8.13 17.32 -9.81
N GLU A 196 -8.41 18.35 -10.60
CA GLU A 196 -9.74 18.97 -10.68
C GLU A 196 -10.82 17.98 -11.15
N HIS A 197 -10.50 17.09 -12.09
CA HIS A 197 -11.43 16.05 -12.53
C HIS A 197 -11.79 15.12 -11.36
N HIS A 198 -10.79 14.68 -10.61
CA HIS A 198 -11.00 13.80 -9.45
C HIS A 198 -11.84 14.48 -8.36
N GLU A 199 -11.58 15.77 -8.07
CA GLU A 199 -12.38 16.55 -7.12
C GLU A 199 -13.84 16.69 -7.54
N GLN A 200 -14.12 16.84 -8.84
CA GLN A 200 -15.48 16.90 -9.37
C GLN A 200 -16.16 15.52 -9.37
N ALA A 201 -15.42 14.46 -9.69
CA ALA A 201 -15.96 13.11 -9.88
C ALA A 201 -16.14 12.33 -8.56
N LYS A 202 -15.33 12.59 -7.53
CA LYS A 202 -15.38 11.83 -6.27
C LYS A 202 -16.72 11.93 -5.55
N GLY A 203 -17.45 13.03 -5.70
CA GLY A 203 -18.73 13.22 -5.02
C GLY A 203 -18.59 13.45 -3.51
N LYS A 204 -19.62 13.09 -2.74
CA LYS A 204 -19.64 13.31 -1.28
C LYS A 204 -18.81 12.26 -0.55
N LEU A 205 -18.37 12.61 0.66
CA LEU A 205 -17.77 11.65 1.58
C LEU A 205 -18.80 10.56 1.93
N LEU A 206 -18.49 9.32 1.59
CA LEU A 206 -19.29 8.14 1.89
C LEU A 206 -19.00 7.66 3.31
N VAL A 207 -17.72 7.48 3.63
CA VAL A 207 -17.27 7.05 4.96
C VAL A 207 -15.87 7.57 5.25
N GLU A 208 -15.61 7.90 6.51
CA GLU A 208 -14.28 8.19 7.04
C GLU A 208 -13.94 7.13 8.10
N ILE A 209 -12.74 6.55 7.98
CA ILE A 209 -12.27 5.43 8.80
C ILE A 209 -10.90 5.82 9.35
N GLU A 210 -10.71 5.69 10.65
CA GLU A 210 -9.37 5.76 11.26
C GLU A 210 -8.89 4.32 11.49
N MET A 211 -7.92 3.88 10.70
CA MET A 211 -7.36 2.53 10.78
C MET A 211 -6.28 2.47 11.85
N GLU A 212 -6.23 1.36 12.56
CA GLU A 212 -5.19 1.02 13.54
C GLU A 212 -4.51 -0.32 13.20
N PRO A 213 -3.37 -0.67 13.84
CA PRO A 213 -2.61 -1.87 13.49
C PRO A 213 -3.46 -3.16 13.48
N GLY A 214 -3.46 -3.82 12.34
CA GLY A 214 -4.19 -5.06 12.06
C GLY A 214 -5.50 -4.86 11.31
N ASP A 215 -6.00 -3.64 11.20
CA ASP A 215 -7.17 -3.34 10.39
C ASP A 215 -6.94 -3.63 8.92
N VAL A 216 -8.01 -4.11 8.26
CA VAL A 216 -8.05 -4.33 6.82
C VAL A 216 -9.15 -3.45 6.23
N LEU A 217 -8.83 -2.72 5.17
CA LEU A 217 -9.79 -1.97 4.37
C LEU A 217 -9.75 -2.51 2.95
N TYR A 218 -10.88 -3.07 2.51
CA TYR A 218 -11.08 -3.43 1.12
C TYR A 218 -11.76 -2.27 0.38
N ILE A 219 -11.22 -1.91 -0.79
CA ILE A 219 -11.72 -0.86 -1.67
C ILE A 219 -11.91 -1.47 -3.06
N PRO A 220 -13.13 -1.48 -3.61
CA PRO A 220 -13.35 -2.04 -4.94
C PRO A 220 -12.75 -1.14 -6.02
N CYS A 221 -12.33 -1.77 -7.11
CA CYS A 221 -11.82 -1.09 -8.30
C CYS A 221 -12.71 0.10 -8.74
N GLY A 222 -12.07 1.25 -9.00
CA GLY A 222 -12.70 2.51 -9.41
C GLY A 222 -13.23 3.39 -8.28
N GLN A 223 -13.25 2.93 -7.02
CA GLN A 223 -13.78 3.72 -5.91
C GLN A 223 -12.86 4.90 -5.55
N TYR A 224 -13.43 6.10 -5.47
CA TYR A 224 -12.67 7.28 -5.06
C TYR A 224 -12.33 7.26 -3.57
N HIS A 225 -11.07 7.53 -3.26
CA HIS A 225 -10.54 7.56 -1.90
C HIS A 225 -9.30 8.46 -1.76
N ASP A 226 -8.96 8.79 -0.51
CA ASP A 226 -7.63 9.26 -0.12
C ASP A 226 -7.30 8.86 1.33
N ALA A 227 -6.03 9.04 1.68
CA ALA A 227 -5.52 8.71 3.01
C ALA A 227 -4.58 9.81 3.52
N CYS A 228 -4.64 10.05 4.83
CA CYS A 228 -3.73 10.94 5.54
C CYS A 228 -3.33 10.30 6.87
N ALA A 229 -2.05 10.32 7.21
CA ALA A 229 -1.59 9.81 8.50
C ALA A 229 -2.20 10.63 9.65
N SER A 230 -2.61 9.96 10.73
CA SER A 230 -3.33 10.58 11.85
C SER A 230 -2.57 10.44 13.17
N GLY A 231 -1.26 10.72 13.19
CA GLY A 231 -0.48 10.69 14.43
C GLY A 231 1.02 10.56 14.18
N ASP A 232 1.70 9.88 15.11
CA ASP A 232 3.07 9.39 14.92
C ASP A 232 3.11 8.34 13.78
N ALA A 233 4.31 8.08 13.25
CA ALA A 233 4.59 7.29 12.03
C ALA A 233 3.58 6.17 11.69
N SER A 234 3.11 6.13 10.44
CA SER A 234 2.09 5.19 9.93
C SER A 234 2.46 4.55 8.59
#